data_AF-A0A1T5IN88-F1
#
_entry.id   AF-A0A1T5IN88-F1
#
_cell.length_a   1.000
_cell.length_b   1.000
_cell.length_c   1.000
_cell.angle_alpha   90.00
_cell.angle_beta   90.00
_cell.angle_gamma   90.00
#
_symmetry.space_group_name_H-M   'P 1'
#
loop_
_entity.id
_entity.type
_entity.pdbx_description
1 polymer ?
#
loop_
_entity_poly.entity_id
_entity_poly.type
_entity_poly.pdbx_seq_one_letter_code
_entity_poly.pdbx_strand_id
1 'polypeptide(L)'
;MASPELAGLYQQVILDHSKLRKGSGLVDGGVAESHQLNPTCGDEITLRLHLVEGSGSGLGSDSGNAGTAGDGTHGSASEPIIERLSWDGQGCSISMASASLLSELAPGLTPTELTERIALFREMMRSRGAGVEDDEPLGDAAVLESVSKYIARVKCAMLAWVAAEDTVQQVTAGRA
;
A
#
# COMPACT_ATOMS: atom_id res chain seq x y z
N MET A 1 18.13 -17.64 -4.75
CA MET A 1 18.16 -17.59 -3.27
C MET A 1 19.03 -16.41 -2.88
N ALA A 2 18.44 -15.40 -2.21
CA ALA A 2 19.18 -14.25 -1.70
C ALA A 2 20.35 -14.69 -0.81
N SER A 3 21.49 -14.00 -0.91
CA SER A 3 22.65 -14.28 -0.05
C SER A 3 22.31 -14.01 1.43
N PRO A 4 22.95 -14.70 2.39
CA PRO A 4 22.73 -14.45 3.82
C PRO A 4 22.96 -12.99 4.24
N GLU A 5 23.86 -12.31 3.54
CA GLU A 5 24.18 -10.88 3.74
C GLU A 5 23.01 -9.98 3.32
N LEU A 6 22.37 -10.27 2.18
CA LEU A 6 21.18 -9.57 1.71
C LEU A 6 19.97 -9.81 2.63
N ALA A 7 19.82 -11.03 3.15
CA ALA A 7 18.79 -11.34 4.13
C ALA A 7 18.95 -10.54 5.44
N GLY A 8 20.19 -10.34 5.89
CA GLY A 8 20.50 -9.50 7.05
C GLY A 8 20.16 -8.03 6.83
N LEU A 9 20.46 -7.50 5.63
CA LEU A 9 20.10 -6.13 5.25
C LEU A 9 18.57 -5.93 5.27
N TYR A 10 17.80 -6.85 4.68
CA TYR A 10 16.34 -6.77 4.65
C TYR A 10 15.71 -6.82 6.05
N GLN A 11 16.24 -7.66 6.93
CA GLN A 11 15.80 -7.67 8.32
C GLN A 11 16.07 -6.33 9.01
N GLN A 12 17.21 -5.71 8.73
CA GLN A 12 17.56 -4.41 9.30
C GLN A 12 16.58 -3.32 8.85
N VAL A 13 16.23 -3.28 7.57
CA VAL A 13 15.23 -2.33 7.03
C VAL A 13 13.88 -2.49 7.74
N ILE A 14 13.37 -3.73 7.89
CA ILE A 14 12.11 -3.98 8.62
C ILE A 14 12.18 -3.43 10.05
N LEU A 15 13.30 -3.67 10.75
CA LEU A 15 13.48 -3.17 12.11
C LEU A 15 13.54 -1.64 12.16
N ASP A 16 14.17 -1.00 11.19
CA ASP A 16 14.28 0.46 11.13
C ASP A 16 12.92 1.11 10.87
N HIS A 17 12.15 0.62 9.90
CA HIS A 17 10.78 1.11 9.66
C HIS A 17 9.86 0.86 10.86
N SER A 18 10.03 -0.25 11.58
CA SER A 18 9.24 -0.50 12.81
C SER A 18 9.50 0.51 13.92
N LYS A 19 10.68 1.14 13.95
CA LYS A 19 11.07 2.16 14.95
C LYS A 19 10.79 3.57 14.47
N LEU A 20 11.10 3.87 13.20
CA LEU A 20 10.90 5.19 12.61
C LEU A 20 9.41 5.51 12.44
N ARG A 21 8.57 4.49 12.20
CA ARG A 21 7.11 4.60 12.10
C ARG A 21 6.66 5.78 11.23
N LYS A 22 7.19 5.85 10.00
CA LYS A 22 6.87 6.94 9.07
C LYS A 22 5.37 6.97 8.77
N GLY A 23 4.81 8.17 8.68
CA GLY A 23 3.35 8.36 8.56
C GLY A 23 2.56 8.12 9.85
N SER A 24 3.21 7.76 10.96
CA SER A 24 2.52 7.59 12.24
C SER A 24 2.10 8.93 12.85
N GLY A 25 0.92 8.94 13.48
CA GLY A 25 0.22 10.12 13.96
C GLY A 25 -0.91 10.48 13.00
N LEU A 26 -2.15 10.23 13.40
CA LEU A 26 -3.32 10.58 12.59
C LEU A 26 -3.38 12.09 12.37
N VAL A 27 -3.51 12.48 11.11
CA VAL A 27 -3.65 13.88 10.69
C VAL A 27 -5.13 14.17 10.46
N ASP A 28 -5.64 15.30 10.97
CA ASP A 28 -7.03 15.71 10.77
C ASP A 28 -7.35 16.06 9.30
N GLY A 29 -8.62 15.90 8.91
CA GLY A 29 -9.10 16.34 7.58
C GLY A 29 -8.99 15.33 6.43
N GLY A 30 -8.77 14.03 6.71
CA GLY A 30 -8.75 12.99 5.68
C GLY A 30 -10.12 12.70 5.07
N VAL A 31 -10.12 12.14 3.85
CA VAL A 31 -11.33 11.86 3.05
C VAL A 31 -11.94 10.49 3.32
N ALA A 32 -11.17 9.58 3.91
CA ALA A 32 -11.60 8.24 4.31
C ALA A 32 -10.73 7.73 5.47
N GLU A 33 -11.31 6.85 6.28
CA GLU A 33 -10.65 6.24 7.43
C GLU A 33 -11.05 4.77 7.55
N SER A 34 -10.09 3.91 7.86
CA SER A 34 -10.33 2.49 8.11
C SER A 34 -9.61 2.04 9.36
N HIS A 35 -10.29 1.22 10.14
CA HIS A 35 -9.74 0.59 11.34
C HIS A 35 -9.68 -0.93 11.15
N GLN A 36 -8.53 -1.53 11.44
CA GLN A 36 -8.29 -2.97 11.26
C GLN A 36 -7.64 -3.59 12.51
N LEU A 37 -8.07 -4.82 12.82
CA LEU A 37 -7.58 -5.61 13.95
C LEU A 37 -7.14 -7.00 13.47
N ASN A 38 -5.93 -7.41 13.85
CA ASN A 38 -5.44 -8.78 13.73
C ASN A 38 -5.32 -9.41 15.13
N PRO A 39 -6.36 -10.09 15.64
CA PRO A 39 -6.37 -10.64 16.99
C PRO A 39 -5.38 -11.79 17.19
N THR A 40 -4.89 -12.41 16.11
CA THR A 40 -3.90 -13.49 16.21
C THR A 40 -2.57 -13.01 16.79
N CYS A 41 -2.17 -11.76 16.51
CA CYS A 41 -0.97 -11.15 17.07
C CYS A 41 -1.25 -9.96 17.99
N GLY A 42 -2.53 -9.57 18.11
CA GLY A 42 -2.92 -8.36 18.84
C GLY A 42 -2.51 -7.07 18.13
N ASP A 43 -2.32 -7.11 16.80
CA ASP A 43 -2.01 -5.91 16.02
C ASP A 43 -3.29 -5.13 15.74
N GLU A 44 -3.23 -3.81 15.83
CA GLU A 44 -4.34 -2.89 15.56
C GLU A 44 -3.80 -1.66 14.81
N ILE A 45 -4.55 -1.18 13.82
CA ILE A 45 -4.21 0.02 13.06
C ILE A 45 -5.47 0.80 12.66
N THR A 46 -5.40 2.12 12.82
CA THR A 46 -6.30 3.08 12.18
C THR A 46 -5.51 3.84 11.13
N LEU A 47 -6.00 3.86 9.90
CA LEU A 47 -5.37 4.52 8.76
C LEU A 47 -6.35 5.50 8.14
N ARG A 48 -5.84 6.69 7.81
CA ARG A 48 -6.61 7.78 7.21
C ARG A 48 -5.95 8.24 5.91
N LEU A 49 -6.76 8.33 4.87
CA LEU A 49 -6.36 8.70 3.51
C LEU A 49 -6.61 10.19 3.27
N HIS A 50 -5.60 10.88 2.73
CA HIS A 50 -5.67 12.29 2.35
C HIS A 50 -5.41 12.42 0.86
N LEU A 51 -6.28 13.15 0.17
CA LEU A 51 -6.23 13.34 -1.27
C LEU A 51 -6.15 14.82 -1.60
N VAL A 52 -5.41 15.13 -2.66
CA VAL A 52 -5.37 16.47 -3.27
C VAL A 52 -5.72 16.37 -4.75
N GLU A 53 -6.18 17.47 -5.33
CA GLU A 53 -6.35 17.56 -6.78
C GLU A 53 -5.01 17.35 -7.48
N GLY A 54 -4.97 16.48 -8.48
CA GLY A 54 -3.75 16.18 -9.21
C GLY A 54 -4.06 15.55 -10.57
N SER A 55 -3.07 15.58 -11.46
CA SER A 55 -3.03 14.75 -12.66
C SER A 55 -2.08 13.60 -12.37
N GLY A 56 -2.62 12.43 -12.03
CA GLY A 56 -1.82 11.22 -11.80
C GLY A 56 -0.83 11.00 -12.94
N SER A 57 0.42 10.70 -12.60
CA SER A 57 1.44 10.36 -13.59
C SER A 57 1.09 9.00 -14.18
N GLY A 58 0.35 8.99 -15.29
CA GLY A 58 0.04 7.78 -16.04
C GLY A 58 1.32 7.05 -16.45
N LEU A 59 1.75 6.10 -15.63
CA LEU A 59 2.76 5.12 -15.97
C LEU A 59 2.07 4.04 -16.79
N GLY A 60 2.50 3.92 -18.05
CA GLY A 60 1.72 3.34 -19.13
C GLY A 60 1.48 1.83 -19.02
N SER A 61 0.22 1.44 -19.20
CA SER A 61 -0.12 0.15 -19.77
C SER A 61 -0.07 0.27 -21.30
N ASP A 62 1.09 -0.03 -21.89
CA ASP A 62 1.16 -0.24 -23.33
C ASP A 62 0.64 -1.65 -23.65
N SER A 63 -0.60 -1.72 -24.13
CA SER A 63 -1.07 -2.82 -24.97
C SER A 63 -2.24 -2.34 -25.82
N GLY A 64 -2.01 -2.27 -27.13
CA GLY A 64 -2.79 -1.47 -28.07
C GLY A 64 -4.01 -2.10 -28.75
N ASN A 65 -4.77 -1.16 -29.34
CA ASN A 65 -5.70 -1.23 -30.50
C ASN A 65 -7.09 -1.88 -30.26
N ALA A 66 -8.25 -1.35 -30.70
CA ALA A 66 -8.63 -0.29 -31.64
C ALA A 66 -10.12 0.15 -31.44
N GLY A 67 -10.43 1.41 -31.75
CA GLY A 67 -11.74 1.90 -32.26
C GLY A 67 -12.87 2.09 -31.23
N THR A 68 -13.72 3.13 -31.25
CA THR A 68 -14.09 4.11 -32.29
C THR A 68 -14.70 5.34 -31.60
N ALA A 69 -14.66 6.49 -32.28
CA ALA A 69 -15.10 7.82 -31.85
C ALA A 69 -16.48 7.93 -31.16
N GLY A 70 -16.56 8.84 -30.18
CA GLY A 70 -17.80 9.28 -29.54
C GLY A 70 -17.64 10.69 -28.95
N ASP A 71 -18.46 11.58 -29.48
CA ASP A 71 -18.82 12.95 -29.11
C ASP A 71 -18.83 13.33 -27.61
N GLY A 72 -18.64 14.62 -27.33
CA GLY A 72 -19.07 15.26 -26.08
C GLY A 72 -17.96 15.69 -25.13
N THR A 73 -17.73 17.00 -25.06
CA THR A 73 -16.96 17.72 -24.04
C THR A 73 -17.27 17.23 -22.62
N HIS A 74 -16.46 16.32 -22.11
CA HIS A 74 -16.34 16.05 -20.69
C HIS A 74 -14.96 16.57 -20.30
N GLY A 75 -14.91 17.66 -19.52
CA GLY A 75 -13.67 18.02 -18.84
C GLY A 75 -13.23 16.79 -18.06
N SER A 76 -12.12 16.18 -18.48
CA SER A 76 -11.56 15.02 -17.81
C SER A 76 -11.19 15.48 -16.40
N ALA A 77 -12.08 15.24 -15.44
CA ALA A 77 -11.80 15.49 -14.04
C ALA A 77 -10.62 14.59 -13.70
N SER A 78 -9.46 15.20 -13.52
CA SER A 78 -8.23 14.49 -13.24
C SER A 78 -8.37 13.75 -11.91
N GLU A 79 -8.06 12.44 -11.91
CA GLU A 79 -8.14 11.63 -10.71
C GLU A 79 -7.24 12.25 -9.62
N PRO A 80 -7.74 12.43 -8.39
CA PRO A 80 -6.91 12.96 -7.31
C PRO A 80 -5.70 12.06 -7.09
N ILE A 81 -4.68 12.65 -6.49
CA ILE A 81 -3.51 11.92 -6.03
C ILE A 81 -3.52 11.85 -4.51
N ILE A 82 -2.89 10.81 -4.00
CA ILE A 82 -2.68 10.61 -2.57
C ILE A 82 -1.64 11.63 -2.11
N GLU A 83 -2.05 12.55 -1.24
CA GLU A 83 -1.10 13.43 -0.57
C GLU A 83 -0.34 12.65 0.50
N ARG A 84 -1.06 11.80 1.25
CA ARG A 84 -0.50 10.96 2.31
C ARG A 84 -1.47 9.89 2.81
N LEU A 85 -0.88 8.87 3.42
CA LEU A 85 -1.53 7.98 4.37
C LEU A 85 -0.98 8.30 5.78
N SER A 86 -1.86 8.71 6.69
CA SER A 86 -1.51 8.86 8.11
C SER A 86 -2.10 7.70 8.90
N TRP A 87 -1.39 7.18 9.88
CA TRP A 87 -1.86 6.05 10.67
C TRP A 87 -1.52 6.16 12.15
N ASP A 88 -2.31 5.52 12.99
CA ASP A 88 -1.93 5.20 14.36
C ASP A 88 -2.26 3.74 14.63
N GLY A 89 -1.58 3.13 15.59
CA GLY A 89 -1.72 1.71 15.85
C GLY A 89 -0.62 1.16 16.73
N GLN A 90 -0.82 -0.08 17.15
CA GLN A 90 0.10 -0.83 17.99
C GLN A 90 0.18 -2.26 17.46
N GLY A 91 1.36 -2.86 17.51
CA GLY A 91 1.55 -4.21 17.01
C GLY A 91 2.99 -4.65 16.99
N CYS A 92 3.22 -5.83 16.43
CA CYS A 92 4.56 -6.37 16.24
C CYS A 92 5.38 -5.56 15.23
N SER A 93 6.69 -5.80 15.19
CA SER A 93 7.60 -5.08 14.28
C SER A 93 7.20 -5.17 12.81
N ILE A 94 6.62 -6.28 12.37
CA ILE A 94 6.18 -6.49 10.97
C ILE A 94 4.98 -5.60 10.62
N SER A 95 3.97 -5.52 11.48
CA SER A 95 2.79 -4.69 11.21
C SER A 95 3.16 -3.20 11.20
N MET A 96 4.00 -2.78 12.15
CA MET A 96 4.50 -1.39 12.22
C MET A 96 5.40 -1.02 11.05
N ALA A 97 6.30 -1.92 10.63
CA ALA A 97 7.14 -1.71 9.46
C ALA A 97 6.32 -1.63 8.18
N SER A 98 5.32 -2.52 8.03
CA SER A 98 4.43 -2.54 6.86
C SER A 98 3.63 -1.25 6.72
N ALA A 99 3.07 -0.74 7.84
CA ALA A 99 2.37 0.55 7.85
C ALA A 99 3.30 1.73 7.50
N SER A 100 4.53 1.71 8.01
CA SER A 100 5.54 2.72 7.68
C SER A 100 5.89 2.72 6.20
N LEU A 101 6.18 1.55 5.63
CA LEU A 101 6.55 1.40 4.22
C LEU A 101 5.41 1.81 3.29
N LEU A 102 4.18 1.39 3.60
CA LEU A 102 2.99 1.79 2.84
C LEU A 102 2.79 3.31 2.84
N SER A 103 3.06 3.98 3.97
CA SER A 103 2.90 5.42 4.10
C SER A 103 3.94 6.23 3.30
N GLU A 104 5.10 5.64 3.03
CA GLU A 104 6.13 6.22 2.16
C GLU A 104 5.88 5.92 0.68
N LEU A 105 5.30 4.75 0.39
CA LEU A 105 4.97 4.33 -0.97
C LEU A 105 3.76 5.09 -1.56
N ALA A 106 2.76 5.40 -0.74
CA ALA A 106 1.47 5.89 -1.25
C ALA A 106 1.46 7.32 -1.82
N PRO A 107 2.20 8.31 -1.28
CA PRO A 107 2.16 9.68 -1.80
C PRO A 107 2.49 9.77 -3.29
N GLY A 108 1.66 10.53 -4.03
CA GLY A 108 1.80 10.73 -5.48
C GLY A 108 1.03 9.72 -6.33
N LEU A 109 0.65 8.56 -5.79
CA LEU A 109 -0.18 7.58 -6.49
C LEU A 109 -1.63 8.05 -6.59
N THR A 110 -2.38 7.58 -7.58
CA THR A 110 -3.85 7.66 -7.55
C THR A 110 -4.45 6.52 -6.71
N PRO A 111 -5.72 6.63 -6.26
CA PRO A 111 -6.42 5.51 -5.62
C PRO A 111 -6.44 4.23 -6.48
N THR A 112 -6.53 4.38 -7.80
CA THR A 112 -6.44 3.26 -8.75
C THR A 112 -5.07 2.60 -8.69
N GLU A 113 -3.98 3.37 -8.80
CA GLU A 113 -2.61 2.86 -8.73
C GLU A 113 -2.31 2.21 -7.36
N LEU A 114 -2.79 2.78 -6.26
CA LEU A 114 -2.65 2.17 -4.93
C LEU A 114 -3.35 0.81 -4.86
N THR A 115 -4.51 0.65 -5.52
CA THR A 115 -5.20 -0.65 -5.61
C THR A 115 -4.35 -1.69 -6.32
N GLU A 116 -3.65 -1.31 -7.39
CA GLU A 116 -2.71 -2.19 -8.09
C GLU A 116 -1.54 -2.60 -7.18
N ARG A 117 -0.96 -1.66 -6.42
CA ARG A 117 0.11 -1.97 -5.45
C ARG A 117 -0.38 -2.90 -4.34
N ILE A 118 -1.61 -2.72 -3.85
CA ILE A 118 -2.24 -3.62 -2.87
C ILE A 118 -2.41 -5.03 -3.46
N ALA A 119 -2.82 -5.15 -4.72
CA ALA A 119 -2.97 -6.43 -5.39
C ALA A 119 -1.61 -7.15 -5.52
N LEU A 120 -0.58 -6.43 -5.98
CA LEU A 120 0.78 -6.95 -6.12
C LEU A 120 1.37 -7.38 -4.77
N PHE A 121 1.23 -6.56 -3.72
CA PHE A 121 1.70 -6.90 -2.38
C PHE A 121 0.98 -8.15 -1.82
N ARG A 122 -0.32 -8.27 -2.09
CA ARG A 122 -1.11 -9.45 -1.70
C ARG A 122 -0.66 -10.71 -2.45
N GLU A 123 -0.33 -10.60 -3.73
CA GLU A 123 0.25 -11.69 -4.51
C GLU A 123 1.59 -12.12 -3.91
N MET A 124 2.49 -11.18 -3.66
CA MET A 124 3.78 -11.41 -3.00
C MET A 124 3.61 -12.12 -1.65
N MET A 125 2.65 -11.69 -0.83
CA MET A 125 2.37 -12.32 0.47
C MET A 125 1.81 -13.74 0.36
N ARG A 126 1.15 -14.08 -0.76
CA ARG A 126 0.62 -15.42 -1.04
C ARG A 126 1.64 -16.35 -1.70
N SER A 127 2.75 -15.82 -2.21
CA SER A 127 3.79 -16.56 -2.93
C SER A 127 4.51 -17.63 -2.11
N ARG A 128 4.41 -17.59 -0.77
CA ARG A 128 5.12 -18.49 0.17
C ARG A 128 6.64 -18.47 -0.02
N GLY A 129 7.20 -17.31 -0.36
CA GLY A 129 8.62 -17.08 -0.57
C GLY A 129 9.11 -17.37 -1.98
N ALA A 130 8.19 -17.56 -2.93
CA ALA A 130 8.52 -17.60 -4.35
C ALA A 130 8.69 -16.19 -4.95
N GLY A 131 8.19 -15.15 -4.28
CA GLY A 131 8.21 -13.77 -4.76
C GLY A 131 7.15 -13.50 -5.83
N VAL A 132 7.31 -12.38 -6.52
CA VAL A 132 6.56 -11.99 -7.73
C VAL A 132 7.57 -11.74 -8.85
N GLU A 133 7.11 -11.75 -10.11
CA GLU A 133 8.01 -11.57 -11.26
C GLU A 133 8.59 -10.16 -11.33
N ASP A 134 7.79 -9.14 -10.99
CA ASP A 134 8.18 -7.73 -10.94
C ASP A 134 7.70 -7.12 -9.61
N ASP A 135 8.65 -6.80 -8.73
CA ASP A 135 8.41 -6.15 -7.45
C ASP A 135 8.82 -4.67 -7.44
N GLU A 136 9.31 -4.13 -8.57
CA GLU A 136 9.73 -2.73 -8.70
C GLU A 136 8.61 -1.74 -8.28
N PRO A 137 7.32 -1.97 -8.61
CA PRO A 137 6.24 -1.08 -8.17
C PRO A 137 6.01 -1.03 -6.66
N LEU A 138 6.54 -2.00 -5.89
CA LEU A 138 6.46 -2.01 -4.42
C LEU A 138 7.60 -1.23 -3.76
N GLY A 139 8.65 -0.85 -4.49
CA GLY A 139 9.81 -0.15 -3.94
C GLY A 139 10.33 -0.83 -2.67
N ASP A 140 10.57 -0.05 -1.61
CA ASP A 140 11.08 -0.56 -0.33
C ASP A 140 10.13 -1.57 0.34
N ALA A 141 8.83 -1.57 0.01
CA ALA A 141 7.89 -2.54 0.58
C ALA A 141 8.16 -3.98 0.13
N ALA A 142 8.90 -4.17 -0.97
CA ALA A 142 9.36 -5.49 -1.44
C ALA A 142 10.23 -6.22 -0.39
N VAL A 143 10.86 -5.50 0.55
CA VAL A 143 11.64 -6.09 1.64
C VAL A 143 10.83 -7.09 2.50
N LEU A 144 9.51 -6.92 2.53
CA LEU A 144 8.59 -7.81 3.24
C LEU A 144 8.35 -9.14 2.52
N GLU A 145 8.85 -9.36 1.30
CA GLU A 145 8.74 -10.63 0.56
C GLU A 145 9.14 -11.82 1.44
N SER A 146 10.21 -11.67 2.24
CA SER A 146 10.68 -12.70 3.18
C SER A 146 9.63 -13.13 4.21
N VAL A 147 8.68 -12.26 4.56
CA VAL A 147 7.56 -12.55 5.48
C VAL A 147 6.58 -13.55 4.89
N SER A 148 6.45 -13.62 3.57
CA SER A 148 5.54 -14.55 2.88
C SER A 148 5.84 -16.03 3.19
N LYS A 149 7.08 -16.35 3.58
CA LYS A 149 7.50 -17.69 4.03
C LYS A 149 6.85 -18.12 5.35
N TYR A 150 6.35 -17.16 6.14
CA TYR A 150 5.81 -17.37 7.46
C TYR A 150 4.31 -17.06 7.47
N ILE A 151 3.49 -18.06 7.15
CA ILE A 151 2.01 -17.94 7.05
C ILE A 151 1.39 -17.22 8.26
N ALA A 152 1.90 -17.50 9.47
CA ALA A 152 1.42 -16.87 10.71
C ALA A 152 1.64 -15.34 10.78
N ARG A 153 2.60 -14.79 10.01
CA ARG A 153 2.97 -13.37 9.99
C ARG A 153 2.45 -12.62 8.77
N VAL A 154 1.90 -13.32 7.78
CA VAL A 154 1.28 -12.70 6.60
C VAL A 154 0.16 -11.74 6.99
N LYS A 155 -0.66 -12.09 7.99
CA LYS A 155 -1.73 -11.20 8.49
C LYS A 155 -1.18 -9.90 9.10
N CYS A 156 -0.04 -9.97 9.80
CA CYS A 156 0.63 -8.78 10.34
C CYS A 156 1.09 -7.85 9.20
N ALA A 157 1.71 -8.43 8.15
CA ALA A 157 2.19 -7.67 7.00
C ALA A 157 1.04 -7.03 6.20
N MET A 158 -0.08 -7.72 6.02
CA MET A 158 -1.21 -7.23 5.24
C MET A 158 -2.10 -6.21 5.97
N LEU A 159 -1.97 -6.05 7.29
CA LEU A 159 -2.95 -5.30 8.09
C LEU A 159 -3.16 -3.86 7.60
N ALA A 160 -2.07 -3.11 7.41
CA ALA A 160 -2.13 -1.73 6.91
C ALA A 160 -2.65 -1.64 5.46
N TRP A 161 -2.33 -2.64 4.63
CA TRP A 161 -2.75 -2.72 3.23
C TRP A 161 -4.24 -3.01 3.09
N VAL A 162 -4.80 -3.82 3.99
CA VAL A 162 -6.26 -4.04 4.07
C VAL A 162 -6.97 -2.75 4.52
N ALA A 163 -6.40 -2.01 5.48
CA ALA A 163 -6.95 -0.72 5.88
C ALA A 163 -6.93 0.28 4.72
N ALA A 164 -5.82 0.35 3.98
CA ALA A 164 -5.71 1.21 2.80
C ALA A 164 -6.71 0.82 1.69
N GLU A 165 -6.86 -0.47 1.40
CA GLU A 165 -7.87 -0.97 0.44
C GLU A 165 -9.28 -0.48 0.79
N ASP A 166 -9.66 -0.61 2.06
CA ASP A 166 -10.96 -0.14 2.54
C ASP A 166 -11.11 1.39 2.39
N THR A 167 -10.07 2.18 2.71
CA THR A 167 -10.15 3.64 2.49
C THR A 167 -10.30 4.01 1.01
N VAL A 168 -9.64 3.29 0.09
CA VAL A 168 -9.78 3.51 -1.36
C VAL A 168 -11.19 3.14 -1.82
N GLN A 169 -11.76 2.05 -1.30
CA GLN A 169 -13.14 1.65 -1.59
C GLN A 169 -14.16 2.69 -1.12
N GLN A 170 -13.96 3.28 0.06
CA GLN A 170 -14.85 4.34 0.56
C GLN A 170 -14.83 5.58 -0.36
N VAL A 171 -13.64 6.01 -0.82
CA VAL A 171 -13.53 7.17 -1.72
C VAL A 171 -14.15 6.88 -3.09
N THR A 172 -13.95 5.68 -3.64
CA THR A 172 -14.51 5.31 -4.95
C THR A 172 -16.02 5.15 -4.90
N ALA A 173 -16.56 4.54 -3.84
CA ALA A 173 -18.01 4.41 -3.62
C ALA A 173 -18.69 5.76 -3.34
N GLY A 174 -18.04 6.68 -2.64
CA GLY A 174 -18.57 8.02 -2.36
C GLY A 174 -18.57 8.98 -3.57
N ARG A 175 -18.00 8.56 -4.70
CA ARG A 175 -17.93 9.35 -5.95
C ARG A 175 -18.94 8.92 -7.03
N ALA A 176 -19.65 7.82 -6.81
CA ALA A 176 -20.70 7.30 -7.70
C ALA A 176 -22.06 7.92 -7.37
#